data_AF-A0A923ZBT9-F1
#
_entry.id   AF-A0A923ZBT9-F1
#
_cell.length_a   1.000
_cell.length_b   1.000
_cell.length_c   1.000
_cell.angle_alpha   90.00
_cell.angle_beta   90.00
_cell.angle_gamma   90.00
#
_symmetry.space_group_name_H-M   'P 1'
#
loop_
_entity.id
_entity.type
_entity.pdbx_description
1 polymer ?
#
loop_
_entity_poly.entity_id
_entity_poly.type
_entity_poly.pdbx_seq_one_letter_code
_entity_poly.pdbx_strand_id
1 'polypeptide(L)'
;HKAFTVNGIVVNIASYQVKPGDIVAVREKAKKQIRIAEALSLAEQSGMPAWVAVDAKKMEGTFKTLPDRSDIANDVNESLIVELYSR
;
A
#
# COMPACT_ATOMS: atom_id res chain seq x y z
N HIS A 1 -3.80 13.00 -9.22
CA HIS A 1 -4.44 13.61 -8.03
C HIS A 1 -3.49 13.53 -6.81
N LYS A 2 -2.69 14.58 -6.51
CA LYS A 2 -1.66 14.63 -5.44
C LYS A 2 -2.24 14.48 -4.01
N ALA A 3 -2.80 13.31 -3.72
CA ALA A 3 -3.62 13.01 -2.55
C ALA A 3 -2.86 12.24 -1.46
N PHE A 4 -1.66 11.73 -1.75
CA PHE A 4 -0.85 10.96 -0.81
C PHE A 4 0.45 11.68 -0.49
N THR A 5 0.96 11.40 0.70
CA THR A 5 2.27 11.81 1.18
C THR A 5 3.03 10.60 1.69
N VAL A 6 4.33 10.54 1.41
CA VAL A 6 5.25 9.58 2.04
C VAL A 6 6.18 10.38 2.93
N ASN A 7 6.22 10.05 4.22
CA ASN A 7 7.00 10.78 5.23
C ASN A 7 6.73 12.31 5.22
N GLY A 8 5.47 12.70 5.01
CA GLY A 8 5.04 14.10 4.93
C GLY A 8 5.30 14.80 3.59
N ILE A 9 6.05 14.19 2.68
CA ILE A 9 6.33 14.73 1.33
C ILE A 9 5.27 14.25 0.36
N VAL A 10 4.70 15.16 -0.44
CA VAL A 10 3.70 14.80 -1.46
C VAL A 10 4.36 13.98 -2.56
N VAL A 11 3.90 12.74 -2.75
CA VAL A 11 4.35 11.84 -3.82
C VAL A 11 3.19 11.60 -4.78
N ASN A 12 3.47 11.67 -6.09
CA ASN A 12 2.48 11.51 -7.15
C ASN A 12 2.91 10.53 -8.25
N ILE A 13 3.97 9.75 -7.99
CA ILE A 13 4.52 8.75 -8.90
C ILE A 13 4.02 7.38 -8.43
N ALA A 14 3.23 6.70 -9.25
CA ALA A 14 2.66 5.39 -8.90
C ALA A 14 3.74 4.30 -8.77
N SER A 15 4.84 4.42 -9.52
CA SER A 15 6.00 3.52 -9.44
C SER A 15 6.97 3.84 -8.30
N TYR A 16 6.60 4.72 -7.36
CA TYR A 16 7.44 5.02 -6.20
C TYR A 16 7.62 3.77 -5.33
N GLN A 17 8.87 3.38 -5.08
CA GLN A 17 9.19 2.25 -4.21
C GLN A 17 9.19 2.68 -2.74
N VAL A 18 8.23 2.17 -1.99
CA VAL A 18 8.10 2.38 -0.54
C VAL A 18 9.10 1.49 0.18
N LYS A 19 9.77 2.03 1.21
CA LYS A 19 10.76 1.32 2.02
C LYS A 19 10.20 0.95 3.39
N PRO A 20 10.66 -0.15 4.00
CA PRO A 20 10.34 -0.46 5.39
C PRO A 20 10.57 0.74 6.32
N GLY A 21 9.57 1.06 7.14
CA GLY A 21 9.53 2.23 8.00
C GLY A 21 8.85 3.46 7.40
N ASP A 22 8.57 3.50 6.10
CA ASP A 22 7.90 4.64 5.48
C ASP A 22 6.45 4.77 5.96
N ILE A 23 6.06 6.02 6.23
CA ILE A 23 4.70 6.40 6.62
C ILE A 23 4.00 7.01 5.40
N VAL A 24 3.01 6.30 4.88
CA VAL A 24 2.14 6.74 3.79
C VAL A 24 0.87 7.31 4.40
N ALA A 25 0.57 8.58 4.15
CA ALA A 25 -0.61 9.24 4.68
C ALA A 25 -1.44 9.92 3.59
N VAL A 26 -2.74 10.04 3.84
CA VAL A 26 -3.64 10.83 3.00
C VAL A 26 -3.45 12.30 3.34
N ARG A 27 -3.21 13.11 2.30
CA ARG A 27 -3.07 14.57 2.45
C ARG A 27 -4.36 15.17 3.01
N GLU A 28 -4.25 16.13 3.91
CA GLU A 28 -5.40 16.79 4.57
C GLU A 28 -6.53 17.22 3.62
N LYS A 29 -6.19 17.85 2.49
CA LYS A 29 -7.17 18.29 1.48
C LYS A 29 -7.95 17.13 0.83
N ALA A 30 -7.40 15.92 0.86
CA ALA A 30 -7.98 14.73 0.27
C ALA A 30 -8.72 13.84 1.29
N LYS A 31 -8.52 14.03 2.61
CA LYS A 31 -9.17 13.22 3.66
C LYS A 31 -10.71 13.25 3.62
N LYS A 32 -11.30 14.33 3.10
CA LYS A 32 -12.76 14.48 2.94
C LYS A 32 -13.33 13.73 1.73
N GLN A 33 -12.51 13.05 0.94
CA GLN A 33 -12.98 12.35 -0.25
C GLN A 33 -13.69 11.05 0.13
N ILE A 34 -14.97 10.94 -0.25
CA ILE A 34 -15.84 9.79 0.03
C ILE A 34 -15.17 8.47 -0.40
N ARG A 35 -14.59 8.44 -1.60
CA ARG A 35 -13.88 7.26 -2.14
C ARG A 35 -12.78 6.69 -1.22
N ILE A 36 -12.11 7.55 -0.45
CA ILE A 36 -11.02 7.12 0.44
C ILE A 36 -11.62 6.50 1.71
N ALA A 37 -12.67 7.14 2.26
CA ALA A 37 -13.36 6.64 3.44
C ALA A 37 -14.06 5.29 3.18
N GLU A 38 -14.72 5.15 2.02
CA GLU A 38 -15.37 3.90 1.62
C GLU A 38 -14.36 2.77 1.41
N ALA A 39 -13.25 3.06 0.70
CA ALA A 39 -12.19 2.08 0.48
C ALA A 39 -11.55 1.60 1.80
N LEU A 40 -11.38 2.52 2.77
CA LEU A 40 -10.84 2.20 4.08
C LEU A 40 -11.79 1.31 4.90
N SER A 41 -13.09 1.62 4.88
CA SER A 41 -14.13 0.81 5.53
C SER A 41 -14.21 -0.60 4.91
N LEU A 42 -14.09 -0.71 3.60
CA LEU A 42 -14.04 -2.00 2.92
C LEU A 42 -12.78 -2.80 3.31
N ALA A 43 -11.63 -2.13 3.38
CA ALA A 43 -10.38 -2.77 3.75
C ALA A 43 -10.37 -3.22 5.23
N GLU A 44 -11.05 -2.52 6.14
CA GLU A 44 -11.26 -2.99 7.52
C GLU A 44 -12.06 -4.30 7.57
N GLN A 45 -13.01 -4.50 6.65
CA GLN A 45 -13.80 -5.75 6.58
C GLN A 45 -13.00 -6.92 5.97
N SER A 46 -12.19 -6.64 4.94
CA SER A 46 -11.36 -7.67 4.28
C SER A 46 -10.12 -8.05 5.10
N GLY A 47 -9.74 -7.22 6.07
CA GLY A 47 -8.49 -7.37 6.83
C GLY A 47 -7.30 -6.75 6.10
N MET A 48 -6.31 -6.32 6.89
CA MET A 48 -5.08 -5.72 6.37
C MET A 48 -3.93 -6.73 6.36
N PRO A 49 -3.04 -6.69 5.36
CA PRO A 49 -1.84 -7.52 5.35
C PRO A 49 -0.94 -7.25 6.55
N ALA A 50 -0.25 -8.28 7.07
CA ALA A 50 0.58 -8.16 8.27
C ALA A 50 1.75 -7.16 8.12
N TRP A 51 2.28 -7.02 6.91
CA TRP A 51 3.39 -6.14 6.55
C TRP A 51 3.00 -4.65 6.48
N VAL A 52 1.73 -4.30 6.66
CA VAL A 52 1.24 -2.92 6.80
C VAL A 52 0.61 -2.73 8.18
N ALA A 53 0.83 -1.56 8.80
CA ALA A 53 -0.04 -1.07 9.87
C ALA A 53 -0.85 0.09 9.32
N VAL A 54 -2.17 0.04 9.42
CA VAL A 54 -3.06 1.14 8.99
C VAL A 54 -3.78 1.70 10.22
N ASP A 55 -3.67 3.01 10.41
CA ASP A 55 -4.51 3.77 11.34
C ASP A 55 -5.63 4.44 10.54
N ALA A 56 -6.81 3.84 10.59
CA ALA A 56 -7.95 4.31 9.82
C ALA A 56 -8.47 5.68 10.27
N LYS A 57 -8.29 6.03 11.57
CA LYS A 57 -8.75 7.32 12.10
C LYS A 57 -7.89 8.46 11.57
N LYS A 58 -6.59 8.25 11.48
CA LYS A 58 -5.65 9.24 10.95
C LYS A 58 -5.51 9.19 9.43
N MET A 59 -5.99 8.13 8.79
CA MET A 59 -5.77 7.81 7.38
C MET A 59 -4.27 7.78 7.04
N GLU A 60 -3.50 7.12 7.90
CA GLU A 60 -2.07 6.90 7.74
C GLU A 60 -1.76 5.39 7.83
N GLY A 61 -0.74 4.96 7.10
CA GLY A 61 -0.27 3.59 7.09
C GLY A 61 1.25 3.55 7.14
N THR A 62 1.79 2.66 7.96
CA THR A 62 3.23 2.39 8.04
C THR A 62 3.53 1.10 7.30
N PHE A 63 4.47 1.16 6.36
CA PHE A 63 4.99 -0.02 5.69
C PHE A 63 6.03 -0.67 6.61
N LYS A 64 5.69 -1.78 7.28
CA LYS A 64 6.53 -2.35 8.34
C LYS A 64 7.73 -3.08 7.77
N THR A 65 7.47 -3.99 6.85
CA THR A 65 8.45 -4.94 6.31
C THR A 65 8.14 -5.25 4.86
N LEU A 66 9.13 -5.76 4.14
CA LEU A 66 8.88 -6.36 2.84
C LEU A 66 8.05 -7.65 3.04
N PRO A 67 7.02 -7.89 2.21
CA PRO A 67 6.25 -9.13 2.28
C PRO A 67 7.11 -10.33 1.88
N ASP A 68 6.96 -11.42 2.61
CA ASP A 68 7.55 -12.71 2.22
C ASP A 68 6.70 -13.39 1.15
N ARG A 69 7.26 -14.42 0.50
CA ARG A 69 6.54 -15.13 -0.56
C ARG A 69 5.20 -15.72 -0.11
N SER A 70 5.13 -16.16 1.14
CA SER A 70 3.92 -16.70 1.77
C SER A 70 2.84 -15.66 2.03
N ASP A 71 3.20 -14.37 2.07
CA ASP A 71 2.27 -13.26 2.29
C ASP A 71 1.60 -12.79 1.00
N ILE A 72 2.09 -13.27 -0.14
CA ILE A 72 1.61 -12.95 -1.48
C ILE A 72 0.70 -14.07 -1.96
N ALA A 73 -0.32 -13.72 -2.75
CA ALA A 73 -1.28 -14.68 -3.27
C ALA A 73 -0.58 -15.89 -3.94
N ASN A 74 -1.04 -17.09 -3.57
CA ASN A 74 -0.45 -18.37 -3.96
C ASN A 74 -0.81 -18.79 -5.39
N ASP A 75 -1.67 -18.04 -6.06
CA ASP A 75 -2.16 -18.30 -7.42
C ASP A 75 -1.17 -17.87 -8.52
N VAL A 76 -0.19 -17.02 -8.18
CA VAL A 76 0.87 -16.61 -9.11
C VAL A 76 2.04 -17.59 -9.03
N ASN A 77 2.55 -18.08 -10.17
CA ASN A 77 3.78 -18.88 -10.23
C ASN A 77 4.90 -18.06 -10.91
N GLU A 78 5.83 -17.49 -10.13
CA GLU A 78 6.90 -16.65 -10.67
C GLU A 78 7.90 -17.44 -11.53
N SER A 79 7.98 -18.76 -11.38
CA SER A 79 8.92 -19.59 -12.16
C SER A 79 8.67 -19.47 -13.66
N LEU A 80 7.39 -19.34 -14.06
CA LEU A 80 7.01 -19.14 -15.47
C LEU A 80 7.51 -17.80 -16.02
N ILE A 81 7.58 -16.77 -15.17
CA ILE A 81 8.09 -15.45 -15.56
C ILE A 81 9.61 -15.50 -15.72
N VAL A 82 10.31 -16.17 -14.80
CA VAL A 82 11.78 -16.35 -14.88
C VAL A 82 12.15 -17.13 -16.14
N GLU A 83 11.42 -18.20 -16.47
CA GLU A 83 11.66 -18.99 -17.68
C GLU A 83 11.49 -18.13 -18.95
N LEU A 84 10.47 -17.28 -19.00
CA LEU A 84 10.20 -16.41 -20.16
C LEU A 84 11.35 -15.43 -20.43
N TYR A 85 11.88 -14.78 -19.40
CA TYR A 85 12.97 -13.80 -19.55
C TYR A 85 14.37 -14.43 -19.61
N SER A 86 14.48 -15.75 -19.43
CA SER A 86 15.73 -16.50 -19.59
C SER A 86 15.97 -17.00 -21.01
N ARG A 87 15.02 -16.74 -21.92
CA ARG A 87 15.15 -16.96 -23.37
C ARG A 87 15.66 -15.69 -24.06
#